data_AF-A0A6N9TQ46-F1
#
_entry.id   AF-A0A6N9TQ46-F1
#
_cell.length_a   1.000
_cell.length_b   1.000
_cell.length_c   1.000
_cell.angle_alpha   90.00
_cell.angle_beta   90.00
_cell.angle_gamma   90.00
#
_symmetry.space_group_name_H-M   'P 1'
#
loop_
_entity.id
_entity.type
_entity.pdbx_description
1 polymer ?
#
loop_
_entity_poly.entity_id
_entity_poly.type
_entity_poly.pdbx_seq_one_letter_code
_entity_poly.pdbx_strand_id
1 'polypeptide(L)'
;MGPGPEAAPAAEVPKAPEAAPPKPEAPAAKEVEPAPAEPTPKPEPPKPAAEKPKPAPKKAPAAAPAPAGAAGLEVPPLASETASLEERAGAIPADGYKDPATGTIREVVLGEGDKAVAVGGVSTLPFHLFEGEMSRPPATALEVLDEAPEEWPESLARHYADVLSDPVAWARKCVQDYGARAVCLSLVSTDPNGTNRASAEAAQTAKAVVEALDVPVILWGCGNAEKDTETLREVTSLIGDRKVCLAPLTDANYRNIGATAMAFQLPVVASTPIDVNLAKQLNILLENLGLSLDHVLMDPSIGALGYGLEYTYSVMERIRLAALTQQDDKLQAPFICHLGREVWKAKETRLPSDEMLGDQERRGVLMEAMTAVCLMLAGGDLMVMRHPKAVALAEAVARGLM
;
A
#
# COMPACT_ATOMS: atom_id res chain seq x y z
N MET A 1 -24.40 73.14 10.77
CA MET A 1 -23.82 72.89 12.11
C MET A 1 -23.31 71.47 12.13
N GLY A 2 -22.01 71.29 12.35
CA GLY A 2 -21.39 70.12 12.99
C GLY A 2 -21.39 68.78 12.24
N PRO A 3 -20.31 67.98 12.32
CA PRO A 3 -19.87 67.08 11.26
C PRO A 3 -20.12 65.59 11.56
N GLY A 4 -20.25 64.79 10.50
CA GLY A 4 -20.12 63.33 10.55
C GLY A 4 -18.64 62.91 10.43
N PRO A 5 -18.22 61.80 11.06
CA PRO A 5 -16.82 61.41 11.13
C PRO A 5 -16.34 60.65 9.88
N GLU A 6 -15.17 61.09 9.42
CA GLU A 6 -14.04 60.36 8.82
C GLU A 6 -14.23 58.98 8.18
N ALA A 7 -13.98 58.93 6.86
CA ALA A 7 -13.37 57.78 6.20
C ALA A 7 -12.05 58.24 5.57
N ALA A 8 -10.93 57.76 6.13
CA ALA A 8 -9.58 57.93 5.60
C ALA A 8 -9.33 56.95 4.42
N PRO A 9 -8.37 57.26 3.53
CA PRO A 9 -8.32 56.73 2.16
C PRO A 9 -7.74 55.32 2.03
N ALA A 10 -8.14 54.65 0.94
CA ALA A 10 -7.59 53.39 0.48
C ALA A 10 -6.08 53.50 0.18
N ALA A 11 -5.30 52.60 0.78
CA ALA A 11 -3.89 52.41 0.49
C ALA A 11 -3.68 51.60 -0.80
N GLU A 12 -2.62 51.96 -1.52
CA GLU A 12 -2.19 51.42 -2.81
C GLU A 12 -1.95 49.90 -2.83
N VAL A 13 -2.22 49.31 -3.99
CA VAL A 13 -1.82 47.96 -4.38
C VAL A 13 -0.31 47.96 -4.69
N PRO A 14 0.55 47.19 -4.00
CA PRO A 14 1.93 47.01 -4.42
C PRO A 14 2.01 46.07 -5.63
N LYS A 15 2.49 46.62 -6.75
CA LYS A 15 2.82 45.93 -8.00
C LYS A 15 4.12 45.14 -7.81
N ALA A 16 4.16 43.91 -8.31
CA ALA A 16 5.32 43.02 -8.25
C ALA A 16 6.57 43.63 -8.92
N PRO A 17 7.80 43.41 -8.39
CA PRO A 17 9.02 43.84 -9.05
C PRO A 17 9.30 42.97 -10.30
N GLU A 18 9.50 43.67 -11.42
CA GLU A 18 9.85 43.15 -12.73
C GLU A 18 11.28 42.56 -12.73
N ALA A 19 11.41 41.35 -13.26
CA ALA A 19 12.68 40.61 -13.31
C ALA A 19 13.66 41.26 -14.32
N ALA A 20 14.93 41.37 -13.93
CA ALA A 20 16.00 41.87 -14.78
C ALA A 20 16.29 40.93 -15.97
N PRO A 21 16.66 41.46 -17.15
CA PRO A 21 16.92 40.65 -18.35
C PRO A 21 18.21 39.83 -18.22
N PRO A 22 18.30 38.65 -18.88
CA PRO A 22 19.46 37.77 -18.80
C PRO A 22 20.70 38.37 -19.50
N LYS A 23 21.88 38.09 -18.93
CA LYS A 23 23.20 38.46 -19.49
C LYS A 23 23.56 37.58 -20.69
N PRO A 24 24.34 38.10 -21.67
CA PRO A 24 24.72 37.37 -22.87
C PRO A 24 25.71 36.23 -22.59
N GLU A 25 25.52 35.12 -23.31
CA GLU A 25 26.31 33.88 -23.28
C GLU A 25 27.76 34.08 -23.74
N ALA A 26 28.68 33.37 -23.09
CA ALA A 26 30.09 33.25 -23.47
C ALA A 26 30.28 32.17 -24.56
N PRO A 27 31.27 32.30 -25.46
CA PRO A 27 31.38 31.47 -26.66
C PRO A 27 31.84 30.03 -26.35
N ALA A 28 31.29 29.09 -27.12
CA ALA A 28 31.53 27.65 -27.07
C ALA A 28 33.01 27.28 -27.21
N ALA A 29 33.49 26.43 -26.30
CA ALA A 29 34.77 25.75 -26.41
C ALA A 29 34.67 24.61 -27.44
N LYS A 30 35.63 24.56 -28.37
CA LYS A 30 35.74 23.54 -29.41
C LYS A 30 36.05 22.17 -28.79
N GLU A 31 35.27 21.17 -29.17
CA GLU A 31 35.56 19.75 -28.96
C GLU A 31 36.87 19.36 -29.63
N VAL A 32 37.68 18.56 -28.93
CA VAL A 32 38.89 17.91 -29.44
C VAL A 32 38.53 16.46 -29.71
N GLU A 33 38.59 16.04 -30.97
CA GLU A 33 38.45 14.64 -31.39
C GLU A 33 39.60 13.78 -30.80
N PRO A 34 39.32 12.60 -30.22
CA PRO A 34 40.35 11.61 -29.95
C PRO A 34 40.61 10.74 -31.20
N ALA A 35 41.89 10.42 -31.42
CA ALA A 35 42.41 9.62 -32.53
C ALA A 35 41.88 8.16 -32.55
N PRO A 36 41.83 7.50 -33.73
CA PRO A 36 41.28 6.15 -33.87
C PRO A 36 42.20 5.08 -33.23
N ALA A 37 41.60 4.26 -32.36
CA ALA A 37 42.23 3.07 -31.80
C ALA A 37 42.14 1.87 -32.77
N GLU A 38 43.22 1.08 -32.85
CA GLU A 38 43.32 -0.14 -33.66
C GLU A 38 42.32 -1.24 -33.23
N PRO A 39 41.84 -2.10 -34.16
CA PRO A 39 40.81 -3.08 -33.86
C PRO A 39 41.35 -4.28 -33.08
N THR A 40 40.79 -4.51 -31.90
CA THR A 40 40.95 -5.77 -31.14
C THR A 40 39.99 -6.85 -31.68
N PRO A 41 40.40 -8.13 -31.70
CA PRO A 41 39.62 -9.21 -32.31
C PRO A 41 38.36 -9.54 -31.50
N LYS A 42 37.23 -9.72 -32.20
CA LYS A 42 35.93 -10.13 -31.65
C LYS A 42 36.01 -11.49 -30.96
N PRO A 43 35.42 -11.69 -29.77
CA PRO A 43 35.16 -13.02 -29.24
C PRO A 43 33.99 -13.68 -30.00
N GLU A 44 34.12 -14.97 -30.30
CA GLU A 44 33.05 -15.81 -30.86
C GLU A 44 31.82 -15.88 -29.92
N PRO A 45 30.59 -15.96 -30.46
CA PRO A 45 29.40 -16.15 -29.66
C PRO A 45 29.37 -17.55 -29.04
N PRO A 46 28.96 -17.70 -27.76
CA PRO A 46 28.83 -19.01 -27.15
C PRO A 46 27.68 -19.79 -27.77
N LYS A 47 27.89 -21.09 -27.99
CA LYS A 47 26.88 -22.05 -28.45
C LYS A 47 25.71 -22.12 -27.45
N PRO A 48 24.47 -22.33 -27.92
CA PRO A 48 23.30 -22.38 -27.05
C PRO A 48 23.39 -23.59 -26.10
N ALA A 49 23.36 -23.31 -24.80
CA ALA A 49 23.18 -24.32 -23.77
C ALA A 49 21.73 -24.81 -23.81
N ALA A 50 21.56 -26.14 -23.77
CA ALA A 50 20.25 -26.78 -23.76
C ALA A 50 19.39 -26.27 -22.59
N GLU A 51 18.21 -25.77 -22.93
CA GLU A 51 17.18 -25.28 -22.03
C GLU A 51 16.72 -26.41 -21.10
N LYS A 52 16.92 -26.25 -19.78
CA LYS A 52 16.33 -27.16 -18.80
C LYS A 52 14.83 -26.87 -18.70
N PRO A 53 13.95 -27.88 -18.56
CA PRO A 53 12.50 -27.66 -18.51
C PRO A 53 12.11 -26.74 -17.36
N LYS A 54 11.34 -25.68 -17.64
CA LYS A 54 10.67 -24.85 -16.64
C LYS A 54 9.79 -25.73 -15.74
N PRO A 55 9.81 -25.58 -14.40
CA PRO A 55 8.87 -26.27 -13.53
C PRO A 55 7.44 -25.79 -13.81
N ALA A 56 6.51 -26.74 -13.89
CA ALA A 56 5.09 -26.48 -14.11
C ALA A 56 4.51 -25.56 -13.02
N PRO A 57 3.52 -24.70 -13.36
CA PRO A 57 2.86 -23.83 -12.40
C PRO A 57 2.24 -24.66 -11.27
N LYS A 58 2.66 -24.37 -10.03
CA LYS A 58 2.05 -24.97 -8.85
C LYS A 58 0.62 -24.47 -8.74
N LYS A 59 -0.33 -25.42 -8.75
CA LYS A 59 -1.75 -25.20 -8.51
C LYS A 59 -1.94 -24.37 -7.23
N ALA A 60 -2.78 -23.33 -7.31
CA ALA A 60 -3.16 -22.52 -6.15
C ALA A 60 -3.63 -23.43 -4.99
N PRO A 61 -3.26 -23.13 -3.72
CA PRO A 61 -3.73 -23.90 -2.58
C PRO A 61 -5.26 -23.90 -2.52
N ALA A 62 -5.85 -25.04 -2.18
CA ALA A 62 -7.28 -25.15 -1.93
C ALA A 62 -7.70 -24.18 -0.81
N ALA A 63 -8.87 -23.55 -0.96
CA ALA A 63 -9.42 -22.63 0.03
C ALA A 63 -9.49 -23.30 1.42
N ALA A 64 -8.91 -22.63 2.43
CA ALA A 64 -8.99 -23.06 3.81
C ALA A 64 -10.47 -23.12 4.27
N PRO A 65 -10.81 -24.01 5.23
CA PRO A 65 -12.16 -24.10 5.76
C PRO A 65 -12.64 -22.74 6.32
N ALA A 66 -13.92 -22.43 6.13
CA ALA A 66 -14.50 -21.16 6.54
C ALA A 66 -14.36 -20.94 8.07
N PRO A 67 -13.96 -19.74 8.52
CA PRO A 67 -13.74 -19.45 9.93
C PRO A 67 -15.06 -19.44 10.73
N ALA A 68 -14.98 -19.78 12.01
CA ALA A 68 -16.14 -20.08 12.86
C ALA A 68 -17.06 -18.88 13.14
N GLY A 69 -16.55 -17.65 13.00
CA GLY A 69 -17.30 -16.40 13.16
C GLY A 69 -17.81 -15.77 11.87
N ALA A 70 -17.72 -16.46 10.73
CA ALA A 70 -18.09 -15.93 9.41
C ALA A 70 -19.60 -15.87 9.13
N ALA A 71 -20.46 -16.19 10.10
CA ALA A 71 -21.91 -16.17 9.91
C ALA A 71 -22.39 -14.77 9.48
N GLY A 72 -23.05 -14.68 8.31
CA GLY A 72 -23.48 -13.40 7.72
C GLY A 72 -22.42 -12.68 6.88
N LEU A 73 -21.17 -13.14 6.88
CA LEU A 73 -20.09 -12.59 6.04
C LEU A 73 -20.08 -13.15 4.62
N GLU A 74 -20.89 -14.16 4.34
CA GLU A 74 -21.00 -14.82 3.03
C GLU A 74 -21.26 -13.84 1.88
N VAL A 75 -20.40 -13.89 0.86
CA VAL A 75 -20.55 -13.13 -0.39
C VAL A 75 -20.65 -14.15 -1.52
N PRO A 76 -21.69 -14.11 -2.36
CA PRO A 76 -21.79 -15.01 -3.49
C PRO A 76 -20.61 -14.81 -4.45
N PRO A 77 -20.09 -15.87 -5.07
CA PRO A 77 -19.05 -15.71 -6.08
C PRO A 77 -19.59 -14.86 -7.23
N LEU A 78 -18.74 -13.98 -7.76
CA LEU A 78 -19.06 -13.28 -9.00
C LEU A 78 -19.07 -14.27 -10.17
N ALA A 79 -19.95 -14.02 -11.14
CA ALA A 79 -19.94 -14.79 -12.38
C ALA A 79 -18.65 -14.49 -13.16
N SER A 80 -17.85 -15.51 -13.40
CA SER A 80 -16.65 -15.40 -14.23
C SER A 80 -17.03 -15.36 -15.71
N GLU A 81 -16.35 -14.51 -16.47
CA GLU A 81 -16.36 -14.61 -17.93
C GLU A 81 -15.69 -15.92 -18.33
N THR A 82 -16.31 -16.65 -19.26
CA THR A 82 -15.81 -17.97 -19.71
C THR A 82 -15.20 -17.91 -21.10
N ALA A 83 -15.54 -16.90 -21.90
CA ALA A 83 -14.90 -16.64 -23.17
C ALA A 83 -13.62 -15.83 -22.96
N SER A 84 -12.52 -16.29 -23.53
CA SER A 84 -11.27 -15.54 -23.59
C SER A 84 -11.46 -14.20 -24.30
N LEU A 85 -10.59 -13.23 -24.00
CA LEU A 85 -10.60 -11.96 -24.72
C LEU A 85 -10.35 -12.18 -26.23
N GLU A 86 -9.55 -13.18 -26.59
CA GLU A 86 -9.28 -13.55 -27.99
C GLU A 86 -10.56 -13.99 -28.73
N GLU A 87 -11.38 -14.85 -28.11
CA GLU A 87 -12.67 -15.27 -28.67
C GLU A 87 -13.65 -14.10 -28.83
N ARG A 88 -13.63 -13.16 -27.87
CA ARG A 88 -14.49 -11.97 -27.88
C ARG A 88 -14.02 -10.90 -28.86
N ALA A 89 -12.72 -10.79 -29.09
CA ALA A 89 -12.10 -9.83 -30.00
C ALA A 89 -12.42 -10.14 -31.48
N GLY A 90 -12.76 -11.40 -31.80
CA GLY A 90 -13.22 -11.83 -33.11
C GLY A 90 -12.16 -11.60 -34.20
N ALA A 91 -12.35 -10.58 -35.04
CA ALA A 91 -11.46 -10.29 -36.16
C ALA A 91 -10.32 -9.31 -35.82
N ILE A 92 -10.28 -8.76 -34.59
CA ILE A 92 -9.24 -7.82 -34.18
C ILE A 92 -7.93 -8.60 -33.94
N PRO A 93 -6.83 -8.26 -34.62
CA PRO A 93 -5.52 -8.87 -34.38
C PRO A 93 -5.04 -8.68 -32.93
N ALA A 94 -4.25 -9.64 -32.42
CA ALA A 94 -3.78 -9.62 -31.02
C ALA A 94 -2.95 -8.36 -30.68
N ASP A 95 -2.14 -7.87 -31.60
CA ASP A 95 -1.38 -6.62 -31.49
C ASP A 95 -2.26 -5.37 -31.46
N GLY A 96 -3.55 -5.49 -31.80
CA GLY A 96 -4.54 -4.41 -31.68
C GLY A 96 -5.18 -4.27 -30.30
N TYR A 97 -5.03 -5.26 -29.41
CA TYR A 97 -5.63 -5.25 -28.07
C TYR A 97 -4.72 -5.74 -26.94
N LYS A 98 -3.55 -6.30 -27.25
CA LYS A 98 -2.53 -6.66 -26.26
C LYS A 98 -1.43 -5.60 -26.26
N ASP A 99 -1.08 -5.13 -25.07
CA ASP A 99 0.08 -4.27 -24.81
C ASP A 99 0.93 -4.86 -23.68
N PRO A 100 1.73 -5.93 -23.96
CA PRO A 100 2.46 -6.64 -22.92
C PRO A 100 3.48 -5.73 -22.21
N ALA A 101 3.46 -5.74 -20.88
CA ALA A 101 4.41 -4.98 -20.09
C ALA A 101 5.85 -5.48 -20.29
N THR A 102 6.82 -4.56 -20.16
CA THR A 102 8.26 -4.83 -20.26
C THR A 102 8.96 -4.90 -18.90
N GLY A 103 8.30 -4.42 -17.85
CA GLY A 103 8.72 -4.48 -16.46
C GLY A 103 7.92 -5.49 -15.64
N THR A 104 8.27 -5.62 -14.37
CA THR A 104 7.56 -6.50 -13.43
C THR A 104 7.58 -5.87 -12.05
N ILE A 105 6.49 -6.04 -11.31
CA ILE A 105 6.40 -5.62 -9.91
C ILE A 105 7.08 -6.68 -9.07
N ARG A 106 8.01 -6.25 -8.21
CA ARG A 106 8.77 -7.12 -7.31
C ARG A 106 7.82 -7.89 -6.41
N GLU A 107 8.24 -9.09 -6.03
CA GLU A 107 7.55 -9.88 -5.03
C GLU A 107 8.14 -9.55 -3.65
N VAL A 108 7.29 -9.18 -2.70
CA VAL A 108 7.67 -8.98 -1.30
C VAL A 108 6.93 -9.99 -0.44
N VAL A 109 7.66 -10.68 0.44
CA VAL A 109 7.11 -11.69 1.35
C VAL A 109 7.00 -11.10 2.76
N LEU A 110 5.79 -11.18 3.32
CA LEU A 110 5.49 -10.81 4.69
C LEU A 110 5.40 -12.07 5.56
N GLY A 111 6.05 -12.06 6.72
CA GLY A 111 6.11 -13.19 7.65
C GLY A 111 7.03 -14.32 7.16
N GLU A 112 6.82 -15.51 7.71
CA GLU A 112 7.66 -16.68 7.46
C GLU A 112 6.84 -17.98 7.48
N GLY A 113 7.41 -19.05 6.91
CA GLY A 113 6.78 -20.38 6.86
C GLY A 113 5.54 -20.46 5.96
N ASP A 114 4.70 -21.46 6.22
CA ASP A 114 3.55 -21.79 5.37
C ASP A 114 2.44 -20.72 5.35
N LYS A 115 2.44 -19.82 6.34
CA LYS A 115 1.48 -18.73 6.48
C LYS A 115 2.01 -17.38 5.97
N ALA A 116 3.23 -17.35 5.42
CA ALA A 116 3.76 -16.16 4.78
C ALA A 116 2.85 -15.67 3.65
N VAL A 117 2.77 -14.36 3.49
CA VAL A 117 1.95 -13.70 2.46
C VAL A 117 2.88 -13.01 1.47
N ALA A 118 2.88 -13.48 0.22
CA ALA A 118 3.61 -12.86 -0.88
C ALA A 118 2.69 -11.91 -1.67
N VAL A 119 3.16 -10.68 -1.89
CA VAL A 119 2.46 -9.63 -2.65
C VAL A 119 3.33 -9.12 -3.80
N GLY A 120 2.71 -8.54 -4.84
CA GLY A 120 3.41 -8.23 -6.09
C GLY A 120 3.74 -9.48 -6.92
N GLY A 121 4.79 -9.41 -7.73
CA GLY A 121 5.13 -10.46 -8.71
C GLY A 121 4.25 -10.41 -9.96
N VAL A 122 3.82 -9.21 -10.36
CA VAL A 122 2.86 -8.97 -11.46
C VAL A 122 3.57 -8.37 -12.66
N SER A 123 3.30 -8.88 -13.87
CA SER A 123 3.91 -8.42 -15.12
C SER A 123 2.88 -7.89 -16.12
N THR A 124 1.78 -7.34 -15.64
CA THR A 124 0.67 -6.81 -16.44
C THR A 124 -0.07 -5.71 -15.67
N LEU A 125 -0.91 -4.95 -16.35
CA LEU A 125 -1.83 -4.05 -15.69
C LEU A 125 -2.82 -4.83 -14.80
N PRO A 126 -3.40 -4.21 -13.75
CA PRO A 126 -4.21 -4.92 -12.78
C PRO A 126 -5.35 -5.71 -13.43
N PHE A 127 -5.37 -7.03 -13.21
CA PHE A 127 -6.35 -7.98 -13.77
C PHE A 127 -6.36 -8.12 -15.31
N HIS A 128 -5.37 -7.59 -16.02
CA HIS A 128 -5.19 -7.80 -17.46
C HIS A 128 -4.51 -9.15 -17.77
N LEU A 129 -5.16 -10.25 -17.36
CA LEU A 129 -4.61 -11.62 -17.42
C LEU A 129 -4.43 -12.16 -18.85
N PHE A 130 -5.00 -11.48 -19.84
CA PHE A 130 -4.91 -11.87 -21.24
C PHE A 130 -3.58 -11.47 -21.92
N GLU A 131 -2.79 -10.61 -21.26
CA GLU A 131 -1.56 -10.01 -21.80
C GLU A 131 -0.36 -10.07 -20.84
N GLY A 132 -0.50 -10.70 -19.67
CA GLY A 132 0.63 -11.02 -18.80
C GLY A 132 0.20 -11.76 -17.53
N GLU A 133 1.14 -11.92 -16.60
CA GLU A 133 0.97 -12.82 -15.46
C GLU A 133 0.63 -12.07 -14.16
N MET A 134 -0.39 -12.57 -13.47
CA MET A 134 -0.75 -12.20 -12.10
C MET A 134 -1.19 -13.49 -11.40
N SER A 135 -0.29 -14.11 -10.65
CA SER A 135 -0.51 -15.46 -10.11
C SER A 135 -1.37 -15.52 -8.85
N ARG A 136 -1.59 -14.37 -8.21
CA ARG A 136 -2.27 -14.23 -6.91
C ARG A 136 -3.16 -12.98 -6.94
N PRO A 137 -4.37 -13.03 -6.35
CA PRO A 137 -5.16 -11.82 -6.11
C PRO A 137 -4.43 -10.90 -5.12
N PRO A 138 -4.77 -9.59 -5.09
CA PRO A 138 -4.32 -8.69 -4.02
C PRO A 138 -4.69 -9.26 -2.64
N ALA A 139 -3.77 -9.10 -1.69
CA ALA A 139 -3.94 -9.59 -0.33
C ALA A 139 -4.75 -8.61 0.53
N THR A 140 -5.27 -9.11 1.64
CA THR A 140 -6.02 -8.35 2.64
C THR A 140 -5.42 -8.57 4.03
N ALA A 141 -5.48 -7.53 4.87
CA ALA A 141 -5.14 -7.58 6.28
C ALA A 141 -6.24 -6.87 7.08
N LEU A 142 -6.54 -7.39 8.28
CA LEU A 142 -7.41 -6.71 9.24
C LEU A 142 -6.60 -5.84 10.19
N GLU A 143 -7.07 -4.62 10.42
CA GLU A 143 -6.48 -3.68 11.37
C GLU A 143 -6.95 -3.97 12.80
N VAL A 144 -6.00 -3.93 13.72
CA VAL A 144 -6.18 -3.96 15.17
C VAL A 144 -5.52 -2.71 15.74
N LEU A 145 -6.15 -2.07 16.70
CA LEU A 145 -5.57 -0.93 17.42
C LEU A 145 -5.01 -1.42 18.76
N ASP A 146 -3.90 -0.83 19.20
CA ASP A 146 -3.33 -1.08 20.54
C ASP A 146 -4.07 -0.36 21.68
N GLU A 147 -5.08 0.43 21.32
CA GLU A 147 -5.98 1.14 22.20
C GLU A 147 -7.40 1.17 21.62
N ALA A 148 -8.40 1.04 22.49
CA ALA A 148 -9.79 0.96 22.07
C ALA A 148 -10.24 2.27 21.38
N PRO A 149 -10.85 2.21 20.20
CA PRO A 149 -11.31 3.41 19.49
C PRO A 149 -12.57 3.98 20.14
N GLU A 150 -12.57 5.28 20.45
CA GLU A 150 -13.74 5.97 21.00
C GLU A 150 -14.76 6.39 19.93
N GLU A 151 -14.29 6.70 18.72
CA GLU A 151 -15.11 7.33 17.69
C GLU A 151 -15.68 6.37 16.63
N TRP A 152 -15.49 5.06 16.80
CA TRP A 152 -15.99 4.11 15.80
C TRP A 152 -17.52 4.01 15.86
N PRO A 153 -18.21 4.04 14.70
CA PRO A 153 -19.65 3.81 14.69
C PRO A 153 -19.95 2.38 15.15
N GLU A 154 -21.12 2.18 15.76
CA GLU A 154 -21.58 0.86 16.23
C GLU A 154 -21.55 -0.19 15.11
N SER A 155 -21.85 0.22 13.87
CA SER A 155 -21.80 -0.61 12.67
C SER A 155 -20.44 -1.28 12.45
N LEU A 156 -19.33 -0.67 12.90
CA LEU A 156 -18.01 -1.28 12.90
C LEU A 156 -17.68 -1.91 14.27
N ALA A 157 -17.85 -1.15 15.36
CA ALA A 157 -17.37 -1.53 16.69
C ALA A 157 -17.98 -2.84 17.21
N ARG A 158 -19.24 -3.13 16.88
CA ARG A 158 -19.96 -4.33 17.35
C ARG A 158 -19.30 -5.65 16.94
N HIS A 159 -18.54 -5.66 15.83
CA HIS A 159 -17.81 -6.85 15.37
C HIS A 159 -16.62 -7.20 16.27
N TYR A 160 -16.20 -6.26 17.12
CA TYR A 160 -15.05 -6.42 17.99
C TYR A 160 -15.40 -6.17 19.47
N ALA A 161 -16.67 -5.95 19.80
CA ALA A 161 -17.10 -5.45 21.11
C ALA A 161 -16.63 -6.32 22.30
N ASP A 162 -16.47 -7.63 22.09
CA ASP A 162 -15.96 -8.59 23.07
C ASP A 162 -14.43 -8.52 23.27
N VAL A 163 -13.70 -7.84 22.38
CA VAL A 163 -12.23 -7.84 22.32
C VAL A 163 -11.59 -6.45 22.16
N LEU A 164 -12.35 -5.36 22.01
CA LEU A 164 -11.82 -4.00 21.76
C LEU A 164 -10.79 -3.50 22.79
N SER A 165 -10.84 -4.04 24.02
CA SER A 165 -9.92 -3.67 25.11
C SER A 165 -8.68 -4.57 25.22
N ASP A 166 -8.60 -5.64 24.43
CA ASP A 166 -7.51 -6.60 24.43
C ASP A 166 -7.00 -6.81 22.99
N PRO A 167 -5.90 -6.12 22.59
CA PRO A 167 -5.32 -6.23 21.26
C PRO A 167 -4.92 -7.66 20.86
N VAL A 168 -4.56 -8.52 21.84
CA VAL A 168 -4.20 -9.92 21.58
C VAL A 168 -5.44 -10.73 21.25
N ALA A 169 -6.49 -10.61 22.06
CA ALA A 169 -7.77 -11.26 21.80
C ALA A 169 -8.39 -10.76 20.48
N TRP A 170 -8.27 -9.46 20.20
CA TRP A 170 -8.74 -8.86 18.97
C TRP A 170 -8.02 -9.42 17.75
N ALA A 171 -6.68 -9.45 17.77
CA ALA A 171 -5.93 -10.00 16.66
C ALA A 171 -6.21 -11.50 16.43
N ARG A 172 -6.38 -12.28 17.51
CA ARG A 172 -6.82 -13.68 17.42
C ARG A 172 -8.20 -13.80 16.77
N LYS A 173 -9.14 -12.94 17.16
CA LYS A 173 -10.48 -12.88 16.56
C LYS A 173 -10.42 -12.59 15.05
N CYS A 174 -9.59 -11.62 14.63
CA CYS A 174 -9.38 -11.32 13.21
C CYS A 174 -8.94 -12.56 12.41
N VAL A 175 -8.05 -13.39 12.96
CA VAL A 175 -7.58 -14.60 12.30
C VAL A 175 -8.60 -15.74 12.38
N GLN A 176 -9.13 -16.02 13.58
CA GLN A 176 -9.94 -17.21 13.87
C GLN A 176 -11.38 -17.09 13.41
N ASP A 177 -11.98 -15.91 13.58
CA ASP A 177 -13.40 -15.66 13.30
C ASP A 177 -13.59 -15.07 11.89
N TYR A 178 -12.64 -14.25 11.44
CA TYR A 178 -12.73 -13.51 10.18
C TYR A 178 -11.76 -13.97 9.09
N GLY A 179 -10.85 -14.90 9.40
CA GLY A 179 -9.97 -15.51 8.40
C GLY A 179 -8.86 -14.60 7.89
N ALA A 180 -8.49 -13.55 8.63
CA ALA A 180 -7.42 -12.65 8.23
C ALA A 180 -6.10 -13.41 8.01
N ARG A 181 -5.53 -13.23 6.82
CA ARG A 181 -4.24 -13.84 6.44
C ARG A 181 -3.03 -13.02 6.85
N ALA A 182 -3.25 -11.78 7.28
CA ALA A 182 -2.28 -10.89 7.89
C ALA A 182 -3.03 -9.93 8.83
N VAL A 183 -2.34 -9.41 9.84
CA VAL A 183 -2.88 -8.42 10.79
C VAL A 183 -2.02 -7.17 10.76
N CYS A 184 -2.65 -6.00 10.69
CA CYS A 184 -1.99 -4.72 10.89
C CYS A 184 -2.28 -4.23 12.30
N LEU A 185 -1.27 -4.17 13.16
CA LEU A 185 -1.37 -3.58 14.50
C LEU A 185 -0.95 -2.11 14.43
N SER A 186 -1.93 -1.21 14.57
CA SER A 186 -1.69 0.23 14.64
C SER A 186 -1.45 0.65 16.09
N LEU A 187 -0.25 1.18 16.36
CA LEU A 187 0.21 1.68 17.66
C LEU A 187 -0.28 3.11 17.88
N VAL A 188 -1.59 3.31 17.83
CA VAL A 188 -2.22 4.63 17.93
C VAL A 188 -2.07 5.25 19.33
N SER A 189 -1.93 4.42 20.37
CA SER A 189 -1.79 4.88 21.75
C SER A 189 -0.53 5.75 21.97
N THR A 190 0.48 5.62 21.12
CA THR A 190 1.73 6.38 21.25
C THR A 190 1.66 7.78 20.66
N ASP A 191 0.57 8.19 20.01
CA ASP A 191 0.46 9.53 19.43
C ASP A 191 0.72 10.60 20.51
N PRO A 192 1.72 11.49 20.34
CA PRO A 192 1.99 12.58 21.26
C PRO A 192 0.81 13.54 21.47
N ASN A 193 -0.13 13.59 20.52
CA ASN A 193 -1.35 14.40 20.60
C ASN A 193 -2.57 13.62 21.14
N GLY A 194 -2.44 12.32 21.34
CA GLY A 194 -3.44 11.45 21.93
C GLY A 194 -3.06 11.07 23.35
N THR A 195 -3.17 9.78 23.67
CA THR A 195 -2.82 9.22 24.98
C THR A 195 -1.32 9.32 25.29
N ASN A 196 -0.47 9.41 24.26
CA ASN A 196 0.99 9.51 24.37
C ASN A 196 1.59 8.46 25.31
N ARG A 197 1.14 7.21 25.16
CA ARG A 197 1.64 6.07 25.93
C ARG A 197 3.15 5.92 25.71
N ALA A 198 3.85 5.47 26.76
CA ALA A 198 5.28 5.22 26.67
C ALA A 198 5.58 4.15 25.60
N SER A 199 6.62 4.37 24.80
CA SER A 199 7.00 3.45 23.71
C SER A 199 7.30 2.05 24.21
N ALA A 200 7.92 1.91 25.38
CA ALA A 200 8.16 0.63 26.02
C ALA A 200 6.87 -0.12 26.36
N GLU A 201 5.81 0.58 26.77
CA GLU A 201 4.51 -0.04 27.10
C GLU A 201 3.81 -0.52 25.83
N ALA A 202 3.72 0.33 24.80
CA ALA A 202 3.18 -0.07 23.50
C ALA A 202 3.97 -1.22 22.86
N ALA A 203 5.30 -1.25 23.05
CA ALA A 203 6.16 -2.31 22.56
C ALA A 203 5.88 -3.67 23.24
N GLN A 204 5.53 -3.69 24.53
CA GLN A 204 5.10 -4.93 25.21
C GLN A 204 3.77 -5.45 24.64
N THR A 205 2.81 -4.55 24.39
CA THR A 205 1.54 -4.92 23.73
C THR A 205 1.81 -5.50 22.34
N ALA A 206 2.64 -4.84 21.54
CA ALA A 206 3.01 -5.31 20.20
C ALA A 206 3.70 -6.68 20.25
N LYS A 207 4.64 -6.87 21.18
CA LYS A 207 5.30 -8.17 21.42
C LYS A 207 4.28 -9.26 21.71
N ALA A 208 3.33 -9.01 22.60
CA ALA A 208 2.30 -9.99 22.96
C ALA A 208 1.42 -10.36 21.76
N VAL A 209 1.06 -9.40 20.91
CA VAL A 209 0.32 -9.66 19.66
C VAL A 209 1.16 -10.49 18.69
N VAL A 210 2.42 -10.10 18.44
CA VAL A 210 3.34 -10.84 17.56
C VAL A 210 3.53 -12.28 18.04
N GLU A 211 3.70 -12.50 19.34
CA GLU A 211 3.85 -13.84 19.92
C GLU A 211 2.57 -14.69 19.87
N ALA A 212 1.40 -14.06 19.86
CA ALA A 212 0.12 -14.75 19.85
C ALA A 212 -0.35 -15.20 18.45
N LEU A 213 0.24 -14.67 17.38
CA LEU A 213 -0.18 -14.92 16.01
C LEU A 213 0.81 -15.75 15.23
N ASP A 214 0.28 -16.53 14.30
CA ASP A 214 1.03 -17.34 13.33
C ASP A 214 0.87 -16.85 11.88
N VAL A 215 0.18 -15.72 11.69
CA VAL A 215 0.10 -14.98 10.42
C VAL A 215 1.05 -13.77 10.45
N PRO A 216 1.41 -13.19 9.30
CA PRO A 216 2.24 -11.99 9.24
C PRO A 216 1.62 -10.82 10.01
N VAL A 217 2.46 -10.07 10.71
CA VAL A 217 2.07 -8.86 11.46
C VAL A 217 2.76 -7.65 10.86
N ILE A 218 1.97 -6.64 10.52
CA ILE A 218 2.43 -5.31 10.11
C ILE A 218 2.32 -4.42 11.34
N LEU A 219 3.44 -3.88 11.81
CA LEU A 219 3.49 -2.93 12.91
C LEU A 219 3.43 -1.52 12.33
N TRP A 220 2.33 -0.83 12.58
CA TRP A 220 2.08 0.51 12.06
C TRP A 220 2.17 1.53 13.21
N GLY A 221 3.07 2.51 13.09
CA GLY A 221 3.21 3.58 14.06
C GLY A 221 2.01 4.53 14.16
N CYS A 222 2.09 5.50 15.06
CA CYS A 222 1.07 6.52 15.25
C CYS A 222 1.08 7.58 14.13
N GLY A 223 2.18 7.70 13.37
CA GLY A 223 2.36 8.68 12.30
C GLY A 223 3.23 9.88 12.70
N ASN A 224 3.75 9.92 13.93
CA ASN A 224 4.76 10.88 14.35
C ASN A 224 6.16 10.27 14.18
N ALA A 225 6.99 10.84 13.32
CA ALA A 225 8.26 10.23 12.91
C ALA A 225 9.24 9.93 14.07
N GLU A 226 9.34 10.83 15.06
CA GLU A 226 10.21 10.63 16.22
C GLU A 226 9.67 9.51 17.11
N LYS A 227 8.37 9.56 17.42
CA LYS A 227 7.71 8.60 18.29
C LYS A 227 7.61 7.21 17.66
N ASP A 228 7.38 7.14 16.36
CA ASP A 228 7.40 5.90 15.58
C ASP A 228 8.80 5.29 15.56
N THR A 229 9.84 6.11 15.43
CA THR A 229 11.24 5.63 15.49
C THR A 229 11.55 5.02 16.84
N GLU A 230 11.18 5.70 17.94
CA GLU A 230 11.37 5.20 19.31
C GLU A 230 10.63 3.86 19.50
N THR A 231 9.34 3.85 19.17
CA THR A 231 8.45 2.71 19.44
C THR A 231 8.80 1.49 18.60
N LEU A 232 8.99 1.63 17.29
CA LEU A 232 9.26 0.49 16.42
C LEU A 232 10.62 -0.14 16.70
N ARG A 233 11.64 0.65 17.07
CA ARG A 233 12.94 0.13 17.50
C ARG A 233 12.83 -0.67 18.80
N GLU A 234 12.06 -0.18 19.75
CA GLU A 234 11.81 -0.88 21.01
C GLU A 234 11.09 -2.20 20.75
N VAL A 235 10.01 -2.19 19.94
CA VAL A 235 9.30 -3.43 19.57
C VAL A 235 10.24 -4.43 18.91
N THR A 236 11.04 -3.99 17.94
CA THR A 236 11.97 -4.87 17.22
C THR A 236 13.00 -5.51 18.16
N SER A 237 13.49 -4.73 19.14
CA SER A 237 14.44 -5.23 20.15
C SER A 237 13.82 -6.31 21.05
N LEU A 238 12.52 -6.24 21.30
CA LEU A 238 11.79 -7.18 22.15
C LEU A 238 11.36 -8.46 21.44
N ILE A 239 11.02 -8.39 20.15
CA ILE A 239 10.54 -9.54 19.36
C ILE A 239 11.67 -10.34 18.71
N GLY A 240 12.90 -9.81 18.67
CA GLY A 240 14.07 -10.49 18.10
C GLY A 240 13.92 -10.75 16.60
N ASP A 241 14.15 -12.00 16.17
CA ASP A 241 14.22 -12.38 14.75
C ASP A 241 12.85 -12.56 14.06
N ARG A 242 11.74 -12.26 14.75
CA ARG A 242 10.38 -12.39 14.19
C ARG A 242 10.21 -11.49 12.97
N LYS A 243 9.77 -12.07 11.85
CA LYS A 243 9.62 -11.41 10.55
C LYS A 243 8.36 -10.55 10.42
N VAL A 244 8.28 -9.51 11.24
CA VAL A 244 7.25 -8.46 11.14
C VAL A 244 7.54 -7.48 10.01
N CYS A 245 6.53 -6.74 9.56
CA CYS A 245 6.70 -5.61 8.66
C CYS A 245 6.67 -4.28 9.44
N LEU A 246 7.60 -3.37 9.17
CA LEU A 246 7.68 -2.07 9.85
C LEU A 246 7.06 -0.96 9.01
N ALA A 247 6.15 -0.18 9.60
CA ALA A 247 5.46 0.93 8.96
C ALA A 247 5.17 2.07 9.97
N PRO A 248 5.05 3.34 9.54
CA PRO A 248 5.47 3.87 8.25
C PRO A 248 6.93 4.36 8.27
N LEU A 249 7.65 4.17 7.17
CA LEU A 249 8.91 4.87 6.89
C LEU A 249 8.61 6.08 6.01
N THR A 250 9.12 7.23 6.40
CA THR A 250 9.00 8.50 5.69
C THR A 250 10.39 9.12 5.51
N ASP A 251 10.50 10.22 4.76
CA ASP A 251 11.76 10.96 4.61
C ASP A 251 12.40 11.36 5.96
N ALA A 252 11.56 11.55 7.00
CA ALA A 252 12.03 11.96 8.33
C ALA A 252 12.69 10.82 9.14
N ASN A 253 12.28 9.56 8.96
CA ASN A 253 12.72 8.45 9.81
C ASN A 253 13.32 7.24 9.07
N TYR A 254 13.36 7.25 7.72
CA TYR A 254 13.82 6.09 6.93
C TYR A 254 15.23 5.63 7.29
N ARG A 255 16.14 6.53 7.69
CA ARG A 255 17.51 6.14 8.08
C ARG A 255 17.52 5.26 9.32
N ASN A 256 16.73 5.63 10.33
CA ASN A 256 16.72 4.97 11.63
C ASN A 256 15.96 3.64 11.56
N ILE A 257 14.77 3.65 10.99
CA ILE A 257 13.94 2.45 10.85
C ILE A 257 14.51 1.54 9.77
N GLY A 258 15.00 2.09 8.65
CA GLY A 258 15.64 1.32 7.59
C GLY A 258 16.89 0.58 8.06
N ALA A 259 17.76 1.21 8.87
CA ALA A 259 18.89 0.52 9.49
C ALA A 259 18.45 -0.64 10.41
N THR A 260 17.35 -0.43 11.15
CA THR A 260 16.75 -1.48 11.99
C THR A 260 16.22 -2.63 11.12
N ALA A 261 15.47 -2.32 10.07
CA ALA A 261 14.95 -3.31 9.13
C ALA A 261 16.07 -4.10 8.43
N MET A 262 17.19 -3.46 8.07
CA MET A 262 18.35 -4.15 7.50
C MET A 262 19.00 -5.11 8.50
N ALA A 263 19.17 -4.67 9.76
CA ALA A 263 19.79 -5.51 10.81
C ALA A 263 19.02 -6.81 11.05
N PHE A 264 17.68 -6.75 10.99
CA PHE A 264 16.79 -7.89 11.23
C PHE A 264 16.22 -8.51 9.94
N GLN A 265 16.60 -8.00 8.76
CA GLN A 265 16.08 -8.39 7.44
C GLN A 265 14.54 -8.40 7.42
N LEU A 266 13.95 -7.26 7.76
CA LEU A 266 12.49 -7.07 7.86
C LEU A 266 11.95 -6.35 6.62
N PRO A 267 10.76 -6.71 6.12
CA PRO A 267 10.05 -5.89 5.17
C PRO A 267 9.62 -4.55 5.79
N VAL A 268 9.52 -3.52 4.96
CA VAL A 268 9.15 -2.15 5.38
C VAL A 268 8.10 -1.55 4.47
N VAL A 269 7.37 -0.56 4.99
CA VAL A 269 6.43 0.26 4.23
C VAL A 269 6.97 1.68 4.08
N ALA A 270 7.29 2.06 2.84
CA ALA A 270 7.73 3.39 2.46
C ALA A 270 6.51 4.28 2.14
N SER A 271 6.14 5.15 3.08
CA SER A 271 4.97 6.02 2.99
C SER A 271 5.33 7.39 2.40
N THR A 272 4.59 7.79 1.36
CA THR A 272 4.74 9.10 0.71
C THR A 272 3.37 9.71 0.37
N PRO A 273 3.21 11.05 0.40
CA PRO A 273 1.92 11.68 0.21
C PRO A 273 1.56 11.81 -1.28
N ILE A 274 0.83 10.84 -1.83
CA ILE A 274 0.20 10.83 -3.17
C ILE A 274 1.05 11.56 -4.24
N ASP A 275 2.32 11.19 -4.38
CA ASP A 275 3.24 11.81 -5.34
C ASP A 275 4.27 10.81 -5.89
N VAL A 276 4.37 10.74 -7.23
CA VAL A 276 5.23 9.81 -7.96
C VAL A 276 6.72 10.07 -7.67
N ASN A 277 7.12 11.34 -7.60
CA ASN A 277 8.51 11.72 -7.40
C ASN A 277 8.95 11.45 -5.96
N LEU A 278 8.09 11.75 -4.98
CA LEU A 278 8.38 11.45 -3.58
C LEU A 278 8.49 9.94 -3.35
N ALA A 279 7.59 9.14 -3.93
CA ALA A 279 7.69 7.68 -3.88
C ALA A 279 9.02 7.18 -4.45
N LYS A 280 9.38 7.66 -5.66
CA LYS A 280 10.66 7.34 -6.29
C LYS A 280 11.87 7.77 -5.45
N GLN A 281 11.84 8.98 -4.91
CA GLN A 281 12.92 9.53 -4.09
C GLN A 281 13.11 8.72 -2.81
N LEU A 282 12.03 8.37 -2.10
CA LEU A 282 12.15 7.57 -0.88
C LEU A 282 12.72 6.18 -1.16
N ASN A 283 12.32 5.55 -2.27
CA ASN A 283 12.88 4.26 -2.68
C ASN A 283 14.39 4.36 -3.01
N ILE A 284 14.81 5.42 -3.71
CA ILE A 284 16.24 5.70 -3.95
C ILE A 284 17.00 5.87 -2.62
N LEU A 285 16.42 6.57 -1.65
CA LEU A 285 17.03 6.78 -0.35
C LEU A 285 17.17 5.48 0.45
N LEU A 286 16.18 4.59 0.37
CA LEU A 286 16.23 3.26 0.99
C LEU A 286 17.29 2.35 0.34
N GLU A 287 17.39 2.33 -0.98
CA GLU A 287 18.44 1.57 -1.67
C GLU A 287 19.84 2.12 -1.38
N ASN A 288 20.00 3.45 -1.34
CA ASN A 288 21.28 4.07 -0.96
C ASN A 288 21.69 3.76 0.48
N LEU A 289 20.72 3.51 1.36
CA LEU A 289 20.97 3.01 2.72
C LEU A 289 21.42 1.54 2.72
N GLY A 290 21.12 0.79 1.65
CA GLY A 290 21.44 -0.62 1.46
C GLY A 290 20.24 -1.57 1.58
N LEU A 291 19.01 -1.05 1.66
CA LEU A 291 17.80 -1.88 1.72
C LEU A 291 17.32 -2.22 0.30
N SER A 292 17.24 -3.52 -0.02
CA SER A 292 16.69 -3.97 -1.31
C SER A 292 15.20 -3.64 -1.42
N LEU A 293 14.76 -3.21 -2.61
CA LEU A 293 13.34 -3.02 -2.91
C LEU A 293 12.52 -4.33 -2.86
N ASP A 294 13.18 -5.49 -2.83
CA ASP A 294 12.52 -6.79 -2.57
C ASP A 294 12.02 -6.92 -1.11
N HIS A 295 12.31 -5.94 -0.26
CA HIS A 295 11.79 -5.81 1.10
C HIS A 295 10.91 -4.57 1.30
N VAL A 296 10.59 -3.82 0.24
CA VAL A 296 9.88 -2.54 0.34
C VAL A 296 8.49 -2.66 -0.25
N LEU A 297 7.47 -2.29 0.53
CA LEU A 297 6.14 -1.96 0.03
C LEU A 297 6.01 -0.44 -0.01
N MET A 298 5.32 0.10 -1.01
CA MET A 298 5.01 1.53 -1.10
C MET A 298 3.62 1.80 -0.53
N ASP A 299 3.50 2.76 0.37
CA ASP A 299 2.23 3.32 0.81
C ASP A 299 2.05 4.72 0.22
N PRO A 300 1.10 4.92 -0.71
CA PRO A 300 0.87 6.22 -1.32
C PRO A 300 0.09 7.19 -0.41
N SER A 301 -0.16 6.85 0.87
CA SER A 301 -0.98 7.65 1.80
C SER A 301 -2.35 7.94 1.22
N ILE A 302 -3.10 6.88 0.93
CA ILE A 302 -4.35 6.90 0.16
C ILE A 302 -5.40 7.87 0.73
N GLY A 303 -6.29 8.37 -0.15
CA GLY A 303 -7.58 8.95 0.20
C GLY A 303 -8.73 7.95 0.04
N ALA A 304 -9.75 8.04 0.90
CA ALA A 304 -10.95 7.21 0.81
C ALA A 304 -11.94 7.71 -0.26
N LEU A 305 -12.91 6.86 -0.64
CA LEU A 305 -14.00 7.24 -1.55
C LEU A 305 -14.65 8.56 -1.11
N GLY A 306 -14.69 9.56 -2.00
CA GLY A 306 -15.23 10.90 -1.70
C GLY A 306 -14.28 11.84 -0.95
N TYR A 307 -13.09 11.36 -0.58
CA TYR A 307 -12.07 12.09 0.18
C TYR A 307 -10.67 11.93 -0.46
N GLY A 308 -10.57 12.20 -1.76
CA GLY A 308 -9.28 12.22 -2.50
C GLY A 308 -8.82 10.87 -3.06
N LEU A 309 -9.71 9.89 -3.16
CA LEU A 309 -9.45 8.60 -3.82
C LEU A 309 -9.00 8.80 -5.28
N GLU A 310 -9.55 9.78 -6.00
CA GLU A 310 -9.21 10.07 -7.39
C GLU A 310 -7.75 10.48 -7.58
N TYR A 311 -7.20 11.28 -6.65
CA TYR A 311 -5.77 11.64 -6.66
C TYR A 311 -4.90 10.40 -6.44
N THR A 312 -5.30 9.59 -5.47
CA THR A 312 -4.62 8.34 -5.13
C THR A 312 -4.61 7.39 -6.32
N TYR A 313 -5.78 7.16 -6.91
CA TYR A 313 -6.01 6.27 -8.04
C TYR A 313 -5.11 6.65 -9.22
N SER A 314 -5.13 7.92 -9.63
CA SER A 314 -4.31 8.39 -10.76
C SER A 314 -2.80 8.35 -10.48
N VAL A 315 -2.36 8.60 -9.23
CA VAL A 315 -0.93 8.49 -8.89
C VAL A 315 -0.47 7.04 -8.86
N MET A 316 -1.29 6.12 -8.32
CA MET A 316 -1.01 4.68 -8.35
C MET A 316 -0.91 4.17 -9.79
N GLU A 317 -1.83 4.54 -10.69
CA GLU A 317 -1.76 4.17 -12.10
C GLU A 317 -0.48 4.71 -12.78
N ARG A 318 -0.11 5.97 -12.50
CA ARG A 318 1.14 6.56 -13.05
C ARG A 318 2.38 5.81 -12.58
N ILE A 319 2.44 5.46 -11.30
CA ILE A 319 3.54 4.65 -10.75
C ILE A 319 3.55 3.28 -11.41
N ARG A 320 2.37 2.64 -11.55
CA ARG A 320 2.28 1.30 -12.14
C ARG A 320 2.69 1.28 -13.61
N LEU A 321 2.28 2.29 -14.39
CA LEU A 321 2.73 2.47 -15.77
C LEU A 321 4.24 2.69 -15.85
N ALA A 322 4.80 3.58 -15.02
CA ALA A 322 6.25 3.79 -14.99
C ALA A 322 7.02 2.49 -14.67
N ALA A 323 6.53 1.71 -13.70
CA ALA A 323 7.13 0.45 -13.30
C ALA A 323 7.06 -0.65 -14.38
N LEU A 324 5.93 -0.74 -15.09
CA LEU A 324 5.62 -1.82 -16.03
C LEU A 324 5.99 -1.52 -17.49
N THR A 325 5.86 -0.28 -17.96
CA THR A 325 6.08 0.06 -19.38
C THR A 325 7.35 0.86 -19.62
N GLN A 326 7.76 1.67 -18.63
CA GLN A 326 8.97 2.51 -18.71
C GLN A 326 10.17 1.87 -18.00
N GLN A 327 9.97 0.70 -17.38
CA GLN A 327 10.98 -0.04 -16.63
C GLN A 327 11.68 0.80 -15.54
N ASP A 328 10.93 1.69 -14.89
CA ASP A 328 11.42 2.46 -13.74
C ASP A 328 11.56 1.53 -12.52
N ASP A 329 12.75 0.98 -12.35
CA ASP A 329 13.06 -0.03 -11.32
C ASP A 329 12.84 0.46 -9.90
N LYS A 330 12.92 1.78 -9.67
CA LYS A 330 12.64 2.43 -8.38
C LYS A 330 11.16 2.49 -8.03
N LEU A 331 10.27 2.22 -8.98
CA LEU A 331 8.83 2.21 -8.79
C LEU A 331 8.23 0.78 -8.88
N GLN A 332 9.08 -0.24 -8.98
CA GLN A 332 8.66 -1.64 -9.10
C GLN A 332 8.33 -2.32 -7.76
N ALA A 333 8.32 -1.62 -6.64
CA ALA A 333 7.84 -2.16 -5.37
C ALA A 333 6.29 -2.37 -5.41
N PRO A 334 5.75 -3.37 -4.70
CA PRO A 334 4.30 -3.53 -4.55
C PRO A 334 3.70 -2.45 -3.65
N PHE A 335 2.40 -2.20 -3.80
CA PHE A 335 1.66 -1.25 -2.99
C PHE A 335 0.99 -1.90 -1.77
N ILE A 336 1.00 -1.19 -0.65
CA ILE A 336 0.14 -1.43 0.51
C ILE A 336 -0.76 -0.20 0.71
N CYS A 337 -2.05 -0.43 0.91
CA CYS A 337 -3.04 0.63 1.08
C CYS A 337 -3.72 0.55 2.45
N HIS A 338 -3.41 1.49 3.34
CA HIS A 338 -4.01 1.55 4.68
C HIS A 338 -5.37 2.24 4.68
N LEU A 339 -6.36 1.60 4.07
CA LEU A 339 -7.64 2.23 3.75
C LEU A 339 -8.68 2.21 4.88
N GLY A 340 -8.62 1.25 5.81
CA GLY A 340 -9.58 1.14 6.89
C GLY A 340 -9.65 2.41 7.76
N ARG A 341 -8.51 3.01 8.09
CA ARG A 341 -8.44 4.27 8.84
C ARG A 341 -9.03 5.46 8.09
N GLU A 342 -8.87 5.49 6.77
CA GLU A 342 -9.31 6.59 5.91
C GLU A 342 -10.82 6.53 5.64
N VAL A 343 -11.36 5.32 5.50
CA VAL A 343 -12.80 5.14 5.27
C VAL A 343 -13.59 5.40 6.54
N TRP A 344 -13.21 4.80 7.68
CA TRP A 344 -14.01 4.86 8.90
C TRP A 344 -13.85 6.16 9.71
N LYS A 345 -13.04 7.11 9.22
CA LYS A 345 -13.06 8.52 9.68
C LYS A 345 -14.01 9.40 8.86
N ALA A 346 -14.46 8.93 7.69
CA ALA A 346 -15.36 9.69 6.83
C ALA A 346 -16.73 9.88 7.50
N LYS A 347 -17.32 11.06 7.30
CA LYS A 347 -18.58 11.45 7.94
C LYS A 347 -19.72 10.49 7.59
N GLU A 348 -19.78 10.04 6.35
CA GLU A 348 -20.83 9.17 5.79
C GLU A 348 -20.94 7.83 6.53
N THR A 349 -19.82 7.32 7.06
CA THR A 349 -19.81 6.08 7.85
C THR A 349 -20.41 6.25 9.25
N ARG A 350 -20.46 7.48 9.75
CA ARG A 350 -20.91 7.83 11.11
C ARG A 350 -22.31 8.43 11.16
N LEU A 351 -22.81 8.95 10.04
CA LEU A 351 -24.19 9.46 9.96
C LEU A 351 -25.21 8.32 10.15
N PRO A 352 -26.32 8.57 10.86
CA PRO A 352 -27.36 7.56 11.07
C PRO A 352 -28.02 7.13 9.75
N SER A 353 -28.82 6.07 9.82
CA SER A 353 -29.67 5.68 8.70
C SER A 353 -30.75 6.74 8.45
N ASP A 354 -30.92 7.14 7.20
CA ASP A 354 -31.97 8.07 6.78
C ASP A 354 -32.48 7.74 5.36
N GLU A 355 -33.53 8.42 4.91
CA GLU A 355 -34.12 8.17 3.58
C GLU A 355 -33.19 8.55 2.42
N MET A 356 -32.27 9.50 2.62
CA MET A 356 -31.41 10.05 1.58
C MET A 356 -30.15 9.21 1.36
N LEU A 357 -29.46 8.85 2.45
CA LEU A 357 -28.20 8.12 2.43
C LEU A 357 -28.40 6.61 2.64
N GLY A 358 -29.61 6.18 3.04
CA GLY A 358 -29.96 4.79 3.29
C GLY A 358 -29.37 4.24 4.60
N ASP A 359 -29.29 2.90 4.68
CA ASP A 359 -28.79 2.18 5.85
C ASP A 359 -27.30 2.48 6.13
N GLN A 360 -26.99 2.88 7.36
CA GLN A 360 -25.64 3.27 7.79
C GLN A 360 -24.63 2.14 7.65
N GLU A 361 -24.98 0.94 8.09
CA GLU A 361 -24.05 -0.19 8.05
C GLU A 361 -23.72 -0.57 6.63
N ARG A 362 -24.75 -0.78 5.79
CA ARG A 362 -24.57 -1.08 4.37
C ARG A 362 -23.74 -0.01 3.68
N ARG A 363 -23.96 1.27 3.99
CA ARG A 363 -23.18 2.39 3.46
C ARG A 363 -21.71 2.30 3.85
N GLY A 364 -21.40 2.10 5.13
CA GLY A 364 -20.01 1.97 5.61
C GLY A 364 -19.28 0.77 5.01
N VAL A 365 -19.94 -0.40 5.00
CA VAL A 365 -19.41 -1.63 4.41
C VAL A 365 -19.09 -1.45 2.92
N LEU A 366 -20.02 -0.87 2.16
CA LEU A 366 -19.83 -0.63 0.73
C LEU A 366 -18.75 0.42 0.47
N MET A 367 -18.69 1.48 1.26
CA MET A 367 -17.67 2.53 1.10
C MET A 367 -16.26 1.95 1.27
N GLU A 368 -16.06 1.07 2.26
CA GLU A 368 -14.77 0.40 2.47
C GLU A 368 -14.45 -0.60 1.36
N ALA A 369 -15.41 -1.45 0.98
CA ALA A 369 -15.22 -2.42 -0.09
C ALA A 369 -14.95 -1.74 -1.45
N MET A 370 -15.69 -0.68 -1.79
CA MET A 370 -15.50 0.07 -3.02
C MET A 370 -14.16 0.78 -3.06
N THR A 371 -13.73 1.40 -1.94
CA THR A 371 -12.40 2.01 -1.84
C THR A 371 -11.32 0.96 -2.11
N ALA A 372 -11.41 -0.21 -1.48
CA ALA A 372 -10.47 -1.31 -1.71
C ALA A 372 -10.45 -1.77 -3.18
N VAL A 373 -11.61 -1.99 -3.80
CA VAL A 373 -11.71 -2.41 -5.21
C VAL A 373 -11.11 -1.37 -6.15
N CYS A 374 -11.41 -0.08 -5.96
CA CYS A 374 -10.79 0.98 -6.75
C CYS A 374 -9.27 0.99 -6.61
N LEU A 375 -8.74 0.82 -5.39
CA LEU A 375 -7.29 0.78 -5.18
C LEU A 375 -6.65 -0.48 -5.79
N MET A 376 -7.32 -1.63 -5.75
CA MET A 376 -6.88 -2.85 -6.44
C MET A 376 -6.82 -2.64 -7.96
N LEU A 377 -7.83 -1.99 -8.55
CA LEU A 377 -7.86 -1.64 -9.98
C LEU A 377 -6.75 -0.65 -10.37
N ALA A 378 -6.33 0.23 -9.45
CA ALA A 378 -5.16 1.09 -9.61
C ALA A 378 -3.81 0.35 -9.36
N GLY A 379 -3.86 -0.94 -9.02
CA GLY A 379 -2.70 -1.80 -8.83
C GLY A 379 -2.28 -2.03 -7.39
N GLY A 380 -3.13 -1.75 -6.41
CA GLY A 380 -2.86 -2.05 -5.01
C GLY A 380 -2.67 -3.55 -4.74
N ASP A 381 -1.59 -3.93 -4.05
CA ASP A 381 -1.22 -5.35 -3.84
C ASP A 381 -1.63 -5.89 -2.46
N LEU A 382 -1.77 -5.01 -1.45
CA LEU A 382 -2.19 -5.36 -0.09
C LEU A 382 -3.13 -4.30 0.49
N MET A 383 -4.31 -4.71 0.94
CA MET A 383 -5.32 -3.82 1.52
C MET A 383 -5.40 -4.00 3.05
N VAL A 384 -5.17 -2.95 3.82
CA VAL A 384 -5.42 -2.96 5.27
C VAL A 384 -6.79 -2.36 5.54
N MET A 385 -7.71 -3.19 6.03
CA MET A 385 -9.14 -2.91 6.18
C MET A 385 -9.60 -3.16 7.63
N ARG A 386 -10.81 -2.71 7.99
CA ARG A 386 -11.40 -2.82 9.33
C ARG A 386 -12.66 -3.67 9.38
N HIS A 387 -13.57 -3.58 8.42
CA HIS A 387 -14.85 -4.27 8.51
C HIS A 387 -14.78 -5.68 7.88
N PRO A 388 -15.08 -6.77 8.63
CA PRO A 388 -14.98 -8.14 8.10
C PRO A 388 -15.82 -8.39 6.84
N LYS A 389 -17.04 -7.82 6.79
CA LYS A 389 -17.89 -7.90 5.59
C LYS A 389 -17.31 -7.17 4.38
N ALA A 390 -16.66 -6.03 4.59
CA ALA A 390 -16.06 -5.27 3.50
C ALA A 390 -14.86 -6.02 2.92
N VAL A 391 -14.05 -6.65 3.77
CA VAL A 391 -12.97 -7.57 3.36
C VAL A 391 -13.54 -8.71 2.50
N ALA A 392 -14.57 -9.40 2.99
CA ALA A 392 -15.19 -10.51 2.24
C ALA A 392 -15.72 -10.07 0.86
N LEU A 393 -16.29 -8.87 0.75
CA LEU A 393 -16.74 -8.29 -0.52
C LEU A 393 -15.57 -7.98 -1.45
N ALA A 394 -14.54 -7.29 -0.95
CA ALA A 394 -13.35 -6.94 -1.75
C ALA A 394 -12.63 -8.18 -2.26
N GLU A 395 -12.48 -9.21 -1.41
CA GLU A 395 -11.88 -10.48 -1.83
C GLU A 395 -12.73 -11.25 -2.84
N ALA A 396 -14.07 -11.20 -2.72
CA ALA A 396 -14.95 -11.82 -3.71
C ALA A 396 -14.82 -11.15 -5.08
N VAL A 397 -14.67 -9.82 -5.10
CA VAL A 397 -14.39 -9.07 -6.33
C VAL A 397 -13.03 -9.44 -6.89
N ALA A 398 -11.98 -9.40 -6.07
CA ALA A 398 -10.63 -9.76 -6.48
C ALA A 398 -10.56 -11.18 -7.07
N ARG A 399 -11.18 -12.17 -6.41
CA ARG A 399 -11.25 -13.55 -6.92
C ARG A 399 -12.08 -13.70 -8.20
N GLY A 400 -13.10 -12.86 -8.40
CA GLY A 400 -13.91 -12.89 -9.62
C GLY A 400 -13.22 -12.25 -10.82
N LEU A 401 -12.26 -11.36 -10.58
CA LEU A 401 -11.42 -10.72 -11.60
C LEU A 401 -10.14 -11.53 -11.93
N MET A 402 -9.81 -12.52 -11.10
CA MET A 402 -8.76 -13.52 -11.34
C MET A 402 -9.32 -14.69 -12.15
#